data_AF-A0A7D7VQL4-F1
#
_entry.id   AF-A0A7D7VQL4-F1
#
_cell.length_a   1.000
_cell.length_b   1.000
_cell.length_c   1.000
_cell.angle_alpha   90.00
_cell.angle_beta   90.00
_cell.angle_gamma   90.00
#
_symmetry.space_group_name_H-M   'P 1'
#
loop_
_entity.id
_entity.type
_entity.pdbx_description
1 polymer ?
#
loop_
_entity_poly.entity_id
_entity_poly.type
_entity_poly.pdbx_seq_one_letter_code
_entity_poly.pdbx_strand_id
1 'polypeptide(L)'
;MRQIVGFGFHQIVWYNSKPRKITHHFSTMCRLINTSIGFFTTHNLLRMTMTAEEKKAYNKEYRKNRIHRIIIFSQEQYDMLLKLAQKHHKPFSTLVRELALSQAKNQYVLPLEEQTQEVKILLVRIGTNINQIAHIANATKKISIEIIKKIQTEFSELQKAIIAIYDKPQSVSELIRNTLIKTPSYADEIKTVLNQLHL
;
A
#
# COMPACT_ATOMS: atom_id res chain seq x y z
N MET A 1 25.33 19.73 -27.48
CA MET A 1 26.21 19.26 -26.39
C MET A 1 25.36 18.88 -25.19
N ARG A 2 25.25 17.59 -24.86
CA ARG A 2 24.56 17.11 -23.65
C ARG A 2 25.63 16.85 -22.59
N GLN A 3 25.61 17.60 -21.49
CA GLN A 3 26.43 17.30 -20.32
C GLN A 3 25.77 16.15 -19.56
N ILE A 4 26.47 15.02 -19.49
CA ILE A 4 26.16 13.93 -18.58
C ILE A 4 26.86 14.27 -17.26
N VAL A 5 26.08 14.71 -16.27
CA VAL A 5 26.59 14.89 -14.91
C VAL A 5 26.52 13.52 -14.23
N GLY A 6 27.65 12.82 -14.18
CA GLY A 6 27.79 11.58 -13.43
C GLY A 6 27.77 11.86 -11.94
N PHE A 7 26.64 11.62 -11.28
CA PHE A 7 26.59 11.59 -9.82
C PHE A 7 27.19 10.27 -9.32
N GLY A 8 28.33 10.39 -8.64
CA GLY A 8 29.07 9.29 -8.05
C GLY A 8 28.23 8.50 -7.04
N PHE A 9 28.30 7.18 -7.16
CA PHE A 9 27.83 6.23 -6.16
C PHE A 9 28.46 6.56 -4.79
N HIS A 10 27.68 7.11 -3.86
CA HIS A 10 28.01 7.00 -2.44
C HIS A 10 27.75 5.55 -2.01
N GLN A 11 28.78 4.71 -2.11
CA GLN A 11 28.85 3.50 -1.30
C GLN A 11 28.94 3.94 0.17
N ILE A 12 27.82 3.82 0.90
CA ILE A 12 27.86 3.86 2.35
C ILE A 12 28.42 2.51 2.80
N VAL A 13 29.75 2.46 2.95
CA VAL A 13 30.45 1.38 3.63
C VAL A 13 30.28 1.61 5.13
N TRP A 14 29.47 0.77 5.78
CA TRP A 14 29.42 0.71 7.24
C TRP A 14 30.74 0.11 7.74
N TYR A 15 31.63 0.96 8.27
CA TYR A 15 32.78 0.52 9.05
C TYR A 15 32.32 0.02 10.41
N ASN A 16 32.47 -1.28 10.63
CA ASN A 16 32.21 -1.93 11.91
C ASN A 16 33.28 -1.49 12.92
N SER A 17 32.96 -0.54 13.78
CA SER A 17 33.78 -0.21 14.94
C SER A 17 33.82 -1.39 15.91
N LYS A 18 35.05 -1.80 16.28
CA LYS A 18 35.39 -2.95 17.13
C LYS A 18 34.44 -3.14 18.34
N PRO A 19 34.09 -4.39 18.71
CA PRO A 19 33.29 -4.65 19.89
C PRO A 19 34.10 -4.36 21.17
N ARG A 20 33.61 -3.45 22.00
CA ARG A 20 33.98 -3.41 23.43
C ARG A 20 33.29 -4.59 24.11
N LYS A 21 34.07 -5.38 24.86
CA LYS A 21 33.57 -6.45 25.71
C LYS A 21 32.55 -5.86 26.71
N ILE A 22 31.27 -6.17 26.53
CA ILE A 22 30.26 -5.98 27.57
C ILE A 22 29.76 -7.38 27.94
N THR A 23 30.09 -7.73 29.17
CA THR A 23 29.76 -8.93 29.91
C THR A 23 28.24 -9.10 30.10
N HIS A 24 27.80 -10.36 29.98
CA HIS A 24 26.63 -11.00 30.61
C HIS A 24 25.52 -10.09 31.18
N HIS A 25 24.42 -9.88 30.42
CA HIS A 25 23.02 -9.91 30.95
C HIS A 25 21.90 -9.57 29.94
N PHE A 26 21.84 -10.18 28.75
CA PHE A 26 20.67 -9.97 27.86
C PHE A 26 20.23 -11.25 27.13
N SER A 27 20.04 -12.34 27.87
CA SER A 27 19.55 -13.62 27.32
C SER A 27 18.02 -13.79 27.40
N THR A 28 17.27 -12.91 28.07
CA THR A 28 15.87 -13.23 28.45
C THR A 28 14.81 -12.33 27.82
N MET A 29 15.18 -11.26 27.11
CA MET A 29 14.22 -10.29 26.55
C MET A 29 14.02 -10.35 25.02
N CYS A 30 14.42 -11.43 24.34
CA CYS A 30 14.23 -11.56 22.89
C CYS A 30 13.10 -12.53 22.46
N ARG A 31 12.21 -12.95 23.38
CA ARG A 31 11.17 -13.95 23.05
C ARG A 31 9.81 -13.40 22.58
N LEU A 32 9.60 -12.08 22.48
CA LEU A 32 8.25 -11.54 22.20
C LEU A 32 8.09 -10.66 20.95
N ILE A 33 9.04 -10.67 20.00
CA ILE A 33 8.88 -9.93 18.72
C ILE A 33 9.17 -10.85 17.53
N ASN A 34 8.44 -11.96 17.42
CA ASN A 34 8.83 -13.06 16.52
C ASN A 34 7.72 -13.55 15.59
N THR A 35 7.05 -12.65 14.89
CA THR A 35 6.17 -13.05 13.77
C THR A 35 6.46 -12.32 12.45
N SER A 36 7.30 -11.28 12.42
CA SER A 36 7.70 -10.63 11.15
C SER A 36 9.21 -10.46 10.96
N ILE A 37 10.02 -10.70 12.01
CA ILE A 37 11.49 -10.60 11.97
C ILE A 37 12.16 -11.98 11.73
N GLY A 38 11.38 -13.07 11.84
CA GLY A 38 11.89 -14.44 11.78
C GLY A 38 12.57 -14.88 10.47
N PHE A 39 12.41 -14.11 9.39
CA PHE A 39 13.07 -14.41 8.10
C PHE A 39 14.52 -13.89 8.03
N PHE A 40 14.86 -12.85 8.79
CA PHE A 40 16.22 -12.28 8.78
C PHE A 40 17.16 -12.94 9.80
N THR A 41 16.62 -13.42 10.93
CA THR A 41 17.42 -14.07 11.98
C THR A 41 17.79 -15.51 11.63
N THR A 42 16.89 -16.26 11.01
CA THR A 42 17.14 -17.66 10.60
C THR A 42 18.17 -17.78 9.47
N HIS A 43 18.13 -16.88 8.48
CA HIS A 43 19.12 -16.89 7.39
C HIS A 43 20.53 -16.54 7.87
N ASN A 44 20.70 -15.64 8.83
CA ASN A 44 22.03 -15.32 9.37
C ASN A 44 22.59 -16.45 10.24
N LEU A 45 21.76 -17.13 11.02
CA LEU A 45 22.18 -18.27 11.83
C LEU A 45 22.61 -19.48 10.99
N LEU A 46 21.86 -19.82 9.94
CA LEU A 46 22.24 -20.89 8.99
C LEU A 46 23.56 -20.59 8.27
N ARG A 47 23.84 -19.31 7.98
CA ARG A 47 25.07 -18.90 7.28
C ARG A 47 26.33 -19.09 8.12
N MET A 48 26.23 -19.17 9.45
CA MET A 48 27.38 -19.35 10.33
C MET A 48 27.88 -20.80 10.40
N THR A 49 27.03 -21.80 10.11
CA THR A 49 27.38 -23.24 10.17
C THR A 49 27.68 -23.88 8.82
N MET A 50 27.44 -23.18 7.69
CA MET A 50 27.69 -23.72 6.35
C MET A 50 29.19 -23.81 6.02
N THR A 51 29.57 -24.92 5.39
CA THR A 51 30.87 -25.14 4.77
C THR A 51 31.11 -24.16 3.60
N ALA A 52 32.35 -24.02 3.16
CA ALA A 52 32.70 -23.10 2.06
C ALA A 52 32.02 -23.48 0.74
N GLU A 53 31.86 -24.78 0.47
CA GLU A 53 31.22 -25.30 -0.74
C GLU A 53 29.72 -25.01 -0.75
N GLU A 54 29.03 -25.24 0.37
CA GLU A 54 27.61 -24.92 0.54
C GLU A 54 27.36 -23.41 0.38
N LYS A 55 28.24 -22.56 0.94
CA LYS A 55 28.16 -21.10 0.75
C LYS A 55 28.29 -20.72 -0.73
N LYS A 56 29.17 -21.40 -1.47
CA LYS A 56 29.37 -21.14 -2.91
C LYS A 56 28.15 -21.56 -3.73
N ALA A 57 27.59 -22.74 -3.44
CA ALA A 57 26.36 -23.23 -4.07
C ALA A 57 25.17 -22.31 -3.77
N TYR A 58 24.96 -21.95 -2.51
CA TYR A 58 23.92 -21.01 -2.08
C TYR A 58 24.05 -19.65 -2.78
N ASN A 59 25.25 -19.06 -2.81
CA ASN A 59 25.46 -17.78 -3.48
C ASN A 59 25.21 -17.88 -4.99
N LYS A 60 25.53 -19.02 -5.62
CA LYS A 60 25.27 -19.27 -7.04
C LYS A 60 23.76 -19.34 -7.31
N GLU A 61 23.02 -20.07 -6.50
CA GLU A 61 21.56 -20.17 -6.57
C GLU A 61 20.88 -18.83 -6.29
N TYR A 62 21.30 -18.13 -5.24
CA TYR A 62 20.81 -16.81 -4.89
C TYR A 62 21.00 -15.82 -6.05
N ARG A 63 22.18 -15.82 -6.69
CA ARG A 63 22.44 -14.98 -7.87
C ARG A 63 21.58 -15.36 -9.06
N LYS A 64 21.34 -16.66 -9.28
CA LYS A 64 20.47 -17.16 -10.36
C LYS A 64 19.02 -16.71 -10.18
N ASN A 65 18.54 -16.71 -8.93
CA ASN A 65 17.14 -16.36 -8.60
C ASN A 65 16.95 -14.86 -8.35
N ARG A 66 18.04 -14.08 -8.24
CA ARG A 66 17.98 -12.64 -8.01
C ARG A 66 17.53 -11.92 -9.27
N ILE A 67 16.31 -11.40 -9.22
CA ILE A 67 15.77 -10.54 -10.26
C ILE A 67 16.03 -9.07 -9.88
N HIS A 68 16.69 -8.33 -10.76
CA HIS A 68 16.85 -6.88 -10.62
C HIS A 68 15.73 -6.16 -11.37
N ARG A 69 15.11 -5.17 -10.71
CA ARG A 69 14.07 -4.30 -11.28
C ARG A 69 14.41 -2.86 -10.93
N ILE A 70 14.28 -1.97 -11.90
CA ILE A 70 14.49 -0.53 -11.73
C ILE A 70 13.10 0.10 -11.63
N ILE A 71 12.88 0.87 -10.57
CA ILE A 71 11.67 1.66 -10.35
C ILE A 71 12.11 3.12 -10.26
N ILE A 72 11.49 3.99 -11.04
CA ILE A 72 11.81 5.41 -11.09
C ILE A 72 10.69 6.16 -10.39
N PHE A 73 11.04 7.02 -9.43
CA PHE A 73 10.11 7.87 -8.68
C PHE A 73 10.40 9.34 -8.97
N SER A 74 9.39 10.18 -8.86
CA SER A 74 9.63 11.62 -8.70
C SER A 74 10.24 11.90 -7.32
N GLN A 75 10.85 13.07 -7.15
CA GLN A 75 11.43 13.47 -5.85
C GLN A 75 10.36 13.49 -4.74
N GLU A 76 9.17 14.03 -5.03
CA GLU A 76 8.06 14.09 -4.08
C GLU A 76 7.57 12.70 -3.64
N GLN A 77 7.48 11.76 -4.59
CA GLN A 77 7.10 10.36 -4.30
C GLN A 77 8.15 9.68 -3.44
N TYR A 78 9.43 9.91 -3.73
CA TYR A 78 10.53 9.36 -2.95
C TYR A 78 10.50 9.86 -1.50
N ASP A 79 10.35 11.18 -1.31
CA ASP A 79 10.33 11.80 0.02
C ASP A 79 9.12 11.32 0.84
N MET A 80 7.96 11.16 0.20
CA MET A 80 6.77 10.59 0.83
C MET A 80 7.04 9.15 1.33
N LEU A 81 7.56 8.28 0.47
CA LEU A 81 7.84 6.89 0.80
C LEU A 81 8.97 6.76 1.84
N LEU A 82 9.95 7.66 1.81
CA LEU A 82 11.03 7.71 2.79
C LEU A 82 10.51 8.06 4.18
N LYS A 83 9.63 9.06 4.31
CA LYS A 83 8.98 9.41 5.57
C LYS A 83 8.16 8.23 6.11
N LEU A 84 7.46 7.50 5.25
CA LEU A 84 6.74 6.28 5.63
C LEU A 84 7.71 5.19 6.12
N ALA A 85 8.83 4.98 5.43
CA ALA A 85 9.83 3.98 5.83
C ALA A 85 10.45 4.29 7.20
N GLN A 86 10.75 5.56 7.45
CA GLN A 86 11.24 6.04 8.75
C GLN A 86 10.19 5.85 9.85
N LYS A 87 8.93 6.20 9.58
CA LYS A 87 7.80 6.03 10.52
C LYS A 87 7.62 4.56 10.94
N HIS A 88 7.88 3.62 10.03
CA HIS A 88 7.76 2.18 10.30
C HIS A 88 9.07 1.51 10.72
N HIS A 89 10.16 2.27 10.87
CA HIS A 89 11.51 1.74 11.17
C HIS A 89 11.98 0.64 10.22
N LYS A 90 11.65 0.77 8.91
CA LYS A 90 12.04 -0.20 7.87
C LYS A 90 12.98 0.45 6.85
N PRO A 91 13.91 -0.33 6.25
CA PRO A 91 14.63 0.12 5.07
C PRO A 91 13.66 0.44 3.93
N PHE A 92 13.92 1.52 3.19
CA PHE A 92 13.08 1.98 2.07
C PHE A 92 12.77 0.85 1.07
N SER A 93 13.78 0.09 0.64
CA SER A 93 13.62 -1.00 -0.32
C SER A 93 12.74 -2.15 0.20
N THR A 94 12.79 -2.42 1.51
CA THR A 94 11.92 -3.42 2.16
C THR A 94 10.48 -2.92 2.18
N LEU A 95 10.25 -1.66 2.57
CA LEU A 95 8.90 -1.07 2.56
C LEU A 95 8.28 -1.10 1.17
N VAL A 96 9.00 -0.64 0.14
CA VAL A 96 8.49 -0.60 -1.24
C VAL A 96 8.13 -2.01 -1.72
N ARG A 97 8.93 -3.03 -1.40
CA ARG A 97 8.62 -4.42 -1.73
C ARG A 97 7.36 -4.91 -1.01
N GLU A 98 7.25 -4.66 0.28
CA GLU A 98 6.06 -5.07 1.06
C GLU A 98 4.79 -4.39 0.54
N LEU A 99 4.85 -3.10 0.21
CA LEU A 99 3.73 -2.37 -0.38
C LEU A 99 3.35 -2.96 -1.74
N ALA A 100 4.33 -3.22 -2.61
CA ALA A 100 4.06 -3.84 -3.91
C ALA A 100 3.45 -5.23 -3.77
N LEU A 101 3.93 -6.05 -2.84
CA LEU A 101 3.38 -7.38 -2.57
C LEU A 101 2.00 -7.31 -1.93
N SER A 102 1.77 -6.38 -1.00
CA SER A 102 0.45 -6.17 -0.40
C SER A 102 -0.54 -5.78 -1.49
N GLN A 103 -0.17 -4.83 -2.35
CA GLN A 103 -1.06 -4.39 -3.43
C GLN A 103 -1.31 -5.50 -4.45
N ALA A 104 -0.28 -6.29 -4.80
CA ALA A 104 -0.45 -7.41 -5.71
C ALA A 104 -1.31 -8.55 -5.13
N LYS A 105 -1.30 -8.72 -3.80
CA LYS A 105 -2.10 -9.74 -3.10
C LYS A 105 -3.52 -9.29 -2.81
N ASN A 106 -3.73 -7.99 -2.67
CA ASN A 106 -5.04 -7.45 -2.38
C ASN A 106 -5.89 -7.50 -3.65
N GLN A 107 -6.75 -8.52 -3.74
CA GLN A 107 -7.86 -8.54 -4.68
C GLN A 107 -8.96 -7.64 -4.12
N TYR A 108 -9.09 -6.45 -4.72
CA TYR A 108 -10.16 -5.52 -4.40
C TYR A 108 -11.32 -5.76 -5.34
N VAL A 109 -12.53 -5.76 -4.79
CA VAL A 109 -13.75 -5.72 -5.61
C VAL A 109 -13.96 -4.26 -5.98
N LEU A 110 -14.00 -3.96 -7.27
CA LEU A 110 -14.42 -2.64 -7.72
C LEU A 110 -15.86 -2.39 -7.23
N PRO A 111 -16.19 -1.17 -6.81
CA PRO A 111 -17.53 -0.87 -6.30
C PRO A 111 -18.59 -1.27 -7.33
N LEU A 112 -19.70 -1.81 -6.82
CA LEU A 112 -20.81 -2.28 -7.65
C LEU A 112 -21.34 -1.12 -8.50
N GLU A 113 -21.94 -1.45 -9.65
CA GLU A 113 -22.44 -0.45 -10.59
C GLU A 113 -23.47 0.49 -9.94
N GLU A 114 -24.29 -0.03 -9.01
CA GLU A 114 -25.22 0.74 -8.19
C GLU A 114 -24.53 1.82 -7.34
N GLN A 115 -23.42 1.47 -6.66
CA GLN A 115 -22.66 2.42 -5.84
C GLN A 115 -21.98 3.49 -6.71
N THR A 116 -21.50 3.09 -7.90
CA THR A 116 -20.94 4.02 -8.87
C THR A 116 -22.01 4.96 -9.44
N GLN A 117 -23.23 4.47 -9.59
CA GLN A 117 -24.37 5.24 -10.07
C GLN A 117 -24.84 6.30 -9.06
N GLU A 118 -24.80 6.00 -7.77
CA GLU A 118 -25.07 7.00 -6.72
C GLU A 118 -24.08 8.18 -6.78
N VAL A 119 -22.78 7.89 -6.92
CA VAL A 119 -21.75 8.93 -7.08
C VAL A 119 -21.99 9.74 -8.35
N LYS A 120 -22.35 9.08 -9.45
CA LYS A 120 -22.69 9.74 -10.73
C LYS A 120 -23.87 10.69 -10.58
N ILE A 121 -24.93 10.28 -9.86
CA ILE A 121 -26.10 11.12 -9.60
C ILE A 121 -25.71 12.35 -8.77
N LEU A 122 -24.89 12.16 -7.72
CA LEU A 122 -24.40 13.27 -6.89
C LEU A 122 -23.56 14.28 -7.69
N LEU A 123 -22.69 13.79 -8.58
CA LEU A 123 -21.92 14.64 -9.49
C LEU A 123 -22.82 15.48 -10.42
N VAL A 124 -23.84 14.87 -11.01
CA VAL A 124 -24.79 15.56 -11.89
C VAL A 124 -25.57 16.63 -11.12
N ARG A 125 -26.01 16.33 -9.89
CA ARG A 125 -26.69 17.31 -9.02
C ARG A 125 -25.79 18.51 -8.72
N ILE A 126 -24.54 18.28 -8.34
CA ILE A 126 -23.59 19.38 -8.08
C ILE A 126 -23.34 20.20 -9.33
N GLY A 127 -23.14 19.56 -10.49
CA GLY A 127 -22.98 20.27 -11.76
C GLY A 127 -24.19 21.15 -12.10
N THR A 128 -25.39 20.65 -11.82
CA THR A 128 -26.65 21.40 -12.03
C THR A 128 -26.73 22.61 -11.10
N ASN A 129 -26.42 22.43 -9.81
CA ASN A 129 -26.43 23.50 -8.82
C ASN A 129 -25.38 24.57 -9.11
N ILE A 130 -24.17 24.18 -9.52
CA ILE A 130 -23.12 25.12 -9.94
C ILE A 130 -23.57 25.94 -11.15
N ASN A 131 -24.19 25.31 -12.16
CA ASN A 131 -24.73 26.00 -13.33
C ASN A 131 -25.81 27.01 -12.96
N GLN A 132 -26.74 26.66 -12.07
CA GLN A 132 -27.77 27.59 -11.58
C GLN A 132 -27.14 28.80 -10.89
N ILE A 133 -26.10 28.59 -10.10
CA ILE A 133 -25.41 29.66 -9.37
C ILE A 133 -24.64 30.56 -10.33
N ALA A 134 -24.00 30.00 -11.36
CA ALA A 134 -23.39 30.78 -12.42
C ALA A 134 -24.42 31.66 -13.16
N HIS A 135 -25.61 31.13 -13.45
CA HIS A 135 -26.70 31.91 -14.04
C HIS A 135 -27.17 33.05 -13.13
N ILE A 136 -27.38 32.77 -11.84
CA ILE A 136 -27.79 33.79 -10.86
C ILE A 136 -26.69 34.85 -10.73
N ALA A 137 -25.43 34.44 -10.59
CA ALA A 137 -24.29 35.35 -10.48
C ALA A 137 -24.15 36.26 -11.70
N ASN A 138 -24.34 35.72 -12.91
CA ASN A 138 -24.30 36.48 -14.15
C ASN A 138 -25.48 37.46 -14.26
N ALA A 139 -26.66 37.07 -13.78
CA ALA A 139 -27.86 37.90 -13.83
C ALA A 139 -27.85 39.04 -12.79
N THR A 140 -27.43 38.77 -11.56
CA THR A 140 -27.53 39.73 -10.44
C THR A 140 -26.21 40.42 -10.10
N LYS A 141 -25.07 39.95 -10.66
CA LYS A 141 -23.70 40.34 -10.29
C LYS A 141 -23.40 40.22 -8.79
N LYS A 142 -24.21 39.48 -8.03
CA LYS A 142 -24.07 39.29 -6.59
C LYS A 142 -24.36 37.84 -6.22
N ILE A 143 -23.46 37.25 -5.45
CA ILE A 143 -23.62 35.89 -4.90
C ILE A 143 -23.86 36.01 -3.40
N SER A 144 -24.90 35.39 -2.88
CA SER A 144 -25.13 35.35 -1.44
C SER A 144 -24.20 34.35 -0.77
N ILE A 145 -23.78 34.66 0.46
CA ILE A 145 -22.92 33.78 1.28
C ILE A 145 -23.63 32.45 1.58
N GLU A 146 -24.96 32.46 1.68
CA GLU A 146 -25.78 31.27 1.91
C GLU A 146 -25.67 30.26 0.77
N ILE A 147 -25.67 30.75 -0.48
CA ILE A 147 -25.48 29.92 -1.68
C ILE A 147 -24.09 29.25 -1.66
N ILE A 148 -23.05 30.00 -1.30
CA ILE A 148 -21.68 29.47 -1.19
C ILE A 148 -21.61 28.37 -0.14
N LYS A 149 -22.19 28.60 1.05
CA LYS A 149 -22.25 27.61 2.12
C LYS A 149 -22.99 26.34 1.68
N LYS A 150 -24.09 26.48 0.95
CA LYS A 150 -24.85 25.32 0.43
C LYS A 150 -24.00 24.45 -0.50
N ILE A 151 -23.29 25.05 -1.46
CA ILE A 151 -22.37 24.30 -2.35
C ILE A 151 -21.27 23.60 -1.54
N GLN A 152 -20.66 24.29 -0.57
CA GLN A 152 -19.59 23.72 0.24
C GLN A 152 -20.06 22.48 0.99
N THR A 153 -21.28 22.50 1.54
CA THR A 153 -21.89 21.34 2.18
C THR A 153 -22.11 20.20 1.20
N GLU A 154 -22.74 20.47 0.05
CA GLU A 154 -22.99 19.44 -0.99
C GLU A 154 -21.69 18.81 -1.51
N PHE A 155 -20.65 19.62 -1.72
CA PHE A 155 -19.34 19.16 -2.14
C PHE A 155 -18.66 18.28 -1.06
N SER A 156 -18.78 18.67 0.21
CA SER A 156 -18.29 17.87 1.33
C SER A 156 -19.02 16.52 1.43
N GLU A 157 -20.33 16.48 1.18
CA GLU A 157 -21.10 15.23 1.17
C GLU A 157 -20.67 14.30 0.04
N LEU A 158 -20.50 14.85 -1.17
CA LEU A 158 -19.94 14.10 -2.30
C LEU A 158 -18.56 13.53 -1.97
N GLN A 159 -17.67 14.35 -1.39
CA GLN A 159 -16.32 13.91 -1.04
C GLN A 159 -16.37 12.75 -0.04
N LYS A 160 -17.25 12.82 0.97
CA LYS A 160 -17.46 11.72 1.93
C LYS A 160 -17.95 10.44 1.25
N ALA A 161 -18.90 10.56 0.32
CA ALA A 161 -19.41 9.41 -0.44
C ALA A 161 -18.31 8.76 -1.30
N ILE A 162 -17.51 9.57 -2.00
CA ILE A 162 -16.38 9.09 -2.80
C ILE A 162 -15.33 8.40 -1.92
N ILE A 163 -14.96 8.99 -0.79
CA ILE A 163 -13.99 8.39 0.14
C ILE A 163 -14.52 7.06 0.69
N ALA A 164 -15.81 7.00 1.06
CA ALA A 164 -16.42 5.78 1.57
C ALA A 164 -16.38 4.62 0.55
N ILE A 165 -16.56 4.94 -0.74
CA ILE A 165 -16.63 3.94 -1.81
C ILE A 165 -15.23 3.56 -2.33
N TYR A 166 -14.35 4.53 -2.53
CA TYR A 166 -13.09 4.34 -3.28
C TYR A 166 -11.83 4.30 -2.41
N ASP A 167 -11.84 4.88 -1.21
CA ASP A 167 -10.64 4.95 -0.35
C ASP A 167 -10.48 3.68 0.50
N LYS A 168 -11.58 2.94 0.71
CA LYS A 168 -11.61 1.64 1.39
C LYS A 168 -12.32 0.59 0.54
N PRO A 169 -11.77 0.21 -0.62
CA PRO A 169 -12.37 -0.83 -1.45
C PRO A 169 -12.49 -2.12 -0.64
N GLN A 170 -13.68 -2.71 -0.65
CA GLN A 170 -13.95 -3.92 0.11
C GLN A 170 -13.08 -5.06 -0.42
N SER A 171 -12.34 -5.71 0.49
CA SER A 171 -11.55 -6.88 0.11
C SER A 171 -12.48 -8.02 -0.29
N VAL A 172 -12.08 -8.83 -1.28
CA VAL A 172 -12.85 -10.03 -1.69
C VAL A 172 -13.17 -10.92 -0.49
N SER A 173 -12.22 -11.11 0.42
CA SER A 173 -12.42 -11.90 1.66
C SER A 173 -13.53 -11.35 2.55
N GLU A 174 -13.63 -10.02 2.68
CA GLU A 174 -14.61 -9.37 3.51
C GLU A 174 -15.99 -9.33 2.85
N LEU A 175 -16.04 -9.21 1.51
CA LEU A 175 -17.26 -9.39 0.74
C LEU A 175 -17.83 -10.79 0.94
N ILE A 176 -17.01 -11.82 0.71
CA ILE A 176 -17.43 -13.22 0.91
C ILE A 176 -17.93 -13.42 2.33
N ARG A 177 -17.20 -12.93 3.34
CA ARG A 177 -17.62 -13.04 4.74
C ARG A 177 -18.98 -12.38 4.99
N ASN A 178 -19.18 -11.15 4.51
CA ASN A 178 -20.42 -10.42 4.70
C ASN A 178 -21.60 -11.10 3.96
N THR A 179 -21.36 -11.64 2.77
CA THR A 179 -22.36 -12.38 2.00
C THR A 179 -22.74 -13.68 2.71
N LEU A 180 -21.78 -14.42 3.26
CA LEU A 180 -22.05 -15.64 4.03
C LEU A 180 -22.81 -15.39 5.33
N ILE A 181 -22.56 -14.26 6.00
CA ILE A 181 -23.31 -13.84 7.19
C ILE A 181 -24.77 -13.53 6.82
N LYS A 182 -24.98 -12.81 5.70
CA LYS A 182 -26.33 -12.42 5.24
C LYS A 182 -27.10 -13.61 4.67
N THR A 183 -26.42 -14.49 3.95
CA THR A 183 -27.03 -15.60 3.21
C THR A 183 -26.17 -16.85 3.37
N PRO A 184 -26.40 -17.64 4.44
CA PRO A 184 -25.58 -18.82 4.74
C PRO A 184 -25.62 -19.89 3.64
N SER A 185 -26.71 -19.98 2.86
CA SER A 185 -26.86 -20.96 1.77
C SER A 185 -25.85 -20.77 0.64
N TYR A 186 -25.29 -19.56 0.48
CA TYR A 186 -24.27 -19.26 -0.52
C TYR A 186 -22.95 -20.00 -0.25
N ALA A 187 -22.75 -20.56 0.95
CA ALA A 187 -21.55 -21.32 1.29
C ALA A 187 -21.33 -22.53 0.38
N ASP A 188 -22.41 -23.21 0.00
CA ASP A 188 -22.32 -24.44 -0.80
C ASP A 188 -22.12 -24.13 -2.28
N GLU A 189 -22.66 -23.02 -2.76
CA GLU A 189 -22.37 -22.48 -4.10
C GLU A 189 -20.89 -22.09 -4.23
N ILE A 190 -20.33 -21.39 -3.23
CA ILE A 190 -18.91 -21.01 -3.22
C ILE A 190 -18.01 -22.25 -3.22
N LYS A 191 -18.32 -23.28 -2.42
CA LYS A 191 -17.57 -24.56 -2.45
C LYS A 191 -17.61 -25.21 -3.83
N THR A 192 -18.76 -25.17 -4.49
CA THR A 192 -18.92 -25.75 -5.84
C THR A 192 -18.02 -25.04 -6.85
N VAL A 193 -18.00 -23.70 -6.84
CA VAL A 193 -17.14 -22.89 -7.71
C VAL A 193 -15.66 -23.13 -7.43
N LEU A 194 -15.26 -23.20 -6.14
CA LEU A 194 -13.87 -23.48 -5.76
C LEU A 194 -13.40 -24.86 -6.25
N ASN A 195 -14.26 -25.87 -6.17
CA ASN A 195 -13.95 -27.22 -6.65
C ASN A 195 -13.80 -27.29 -8.18
N GLN A 196 -14.55 -26.45 -8.92
CA GLN A 196 -14.45 -26.36 -10.38
C GLN A 196 -13.17 -25.67 -10.87
N LEU A 197 -12.60 -24.77 -10.07
CA LEU A 197 -11.42 -23.99 -10.46
C LEU A 197 -10.09 -24.74 -10.30
N HIS A 198 -10.09 -25.97 -9.78
CA HIS A 198 -8.89 -26.80 -9.57
C HIS A 198 -7.67 -25.98 -9.06
N LEU A 199 -7.87 -25.26 -7.97
CA LEU A 199 -6.79 -24.79 -7.09
C LEU A 199 -6.45 -25.85 -6.05
#